data_AF-A0A923PFI5-F1
#
_entry.id   AF-A0A923PFI5-F1
#
_cell.length_a   1.000
_cell.length_b   1.000
_cell.length_c   1.000
_cell.angle_alpha   90.00
_cell.angle_beta   90.00
_cell.angle_gamma   90.00
#
_symmetry.space_group_name_H-M   'P 1'
#
loop_
_entity.id
_entity.type
_entity.pdbx_description
1 polymer ?
#
loop_
_entity_poly.entity_id
_entity_poly.type
_entity_poly.pdbx_seq_one_letter_code
_entity_poly.pdbx_strand_id
1 'polypeptide(L)'
;MPSAWRGGWAGLPLLLIPFLAPACAPSPPAAAAAPLPPRPLVLLTDSTQWAAGALGNYRAKLEKEGYRVLVSGYPGETPAALVARLPWLLQPGVDRFVYDVRLSGAAGADSLRQALERLGHPAELDLLAD
;
A
#
# COMPACT_ATOMS: atom_id res chain seq x y z
N MET A 1 18.62 62.17 41.19
CA MET A 1 18.00 60.85 40.91
C MET A 1 16.64 61.10 40.28
N PRO A 2 16.15 60.32 39.29
CA PRO A 2 16.74 59.68 38.11
C PRO A 2 16.58 60.64 36.88
N SER A 3 17.02 60.44 35.65
CA SER A 3 16.65 59.46 34.60
C SER A 3 17.13 60.15 33.31
N ALA A 4 18.18 59.69 32.64
CA ALA A 4 18.11 58.81 31.48
C ALA A 4 17.31 59.38 30.28
N TRP A 5 17.79 59.42 29.02
CA TRP A 5 18.96 58.86 28.34
C TRP A 5 19.24 59.68 27.06
N ARG A 6 20.53 59.82 26.72
CA ARG A 6 21.02 60.15 25.37
C ARG A 6 21.15 58.86 24.57
N GLY A 7 21.08 58.96 23.24
CA GLY A 7 21.84 58.07 22.36
C GLY A 7 21.04 57.43 21.25
N GLY A 8 20.83 58.16 20.16
CA GLY A 8 20.57 57.55 18.86
C GLY A 8 21.80 56.75 18.43
N TRP A 9 21.65 55.44 18.29
CA TRP A 9 22.62 54.57 17.63
C TRP A 9 21.96 54.07 16.36
N ALA A 10 22.37 54.66 15.24
CA ALA A 10 22.06 54.18 13.90
C ALA A 10 22.75 52.83 13.70
N GLY A 11 22.04 51.75 14.03
CA GLY A 11 22.41 50.38 13.69
C GLY A 11 21.86 50.05 12.30
N LEU A 12 22.68 50.22 11.27
CA LEU A 12 22.44 49.73 9.92
C LEU A 12 22.45 48.18 9.96
N PRO A 13 21.35 47.45 9.72
CA PRO A 13 21.43 46.00 9.73
C PRO A 13 22.06 45.52 8.42
N LEU A 14 23.23 44.92 8.55
CA LEU A 14 23.95 44.06 7.60
C LEU A 14 23.11 42.81 7.20
N LEU A 15 21.89 43.01 6.68
CA LEU A 15 20.92 41.96 6.36
C LEU A 15 20.54 41.97 4.87
N LEU A 16 21.52 42.16 3.98
CA LEU A 16 21.32 42.12 2.52
C LEU A 16 22.38 41.26 1.81
N ILE A 17 22.80 40.13 2.39
CA ILE A 17 23.71 39.18 1.72
C ILE A 17 23.20 37.74 1.87
N PRO A 18 22.06 37.38 1.23
CA PRO A 18 22.01 36.02 0.67
C PRO A 18 21.47 35.97 -0.77
N PHE A 19 21.39 37.09 -1.48
CA PHE A 19 20.78 37.13 -2.83
C PHE A 19 21.74 36.89 -4.01
N LEU A 20 23.02 36.62 -3.76
CA LEU A 20 23.99 36.28 -4.82
C LEU A 20 24.70 34.97 -4.55
N ALA A 21 23.96 33.87 -4.65
CA ALA A 21 24.53 32.62 -5.12
C ALA A 21 23.61 32.04 -6.18
N PRO A 22 23.96 32.09 -7.48
CA PRO A 22 23.41 31.13 -8.42
C PRO A 22 24.04 29.80 -8.02
N ALA A 23 23.37 29.08 -7.11
CA ALA A 23 23.71 27.70 -6.84
C ALA A 23 23.51 26.96 -8.16
N CYS A 24 24.63 26.64 -8.82
CA CYS A 24 24.70 25.68 -9.90
C CYS A 24 23.99 24.40 -9.43
N ALA A 25 22.71 24.27 -9.78
CA ALA A 25 22.02 23.02 -9.64
C ALA A 25 22.61 22.09 -10.72
N PRO A 26 23.23 20.95 -10.35
CA PRO A 26 23.59 19.95 -11.34
C PRO A 26 22.31 19.62 -12.11
N SER A 27 22.39 19.60 -13.45
CA SER A 27 21.26 19.19 -14.29
C SER A 27 20.71 17.87 -13.75
N PRO A 28 19.40 17.78 -13.43
CA PRO A 28 18.85 16.52 -12.99
C PRO A 28 19.13 15.51 -14.10
N PRO A 29 19.75 14.35 -13.80
CA PRO A 29 19.83 13.29 -14.78
C PRO A 29 18.42 13.05 -15.27
N ALA A 30 18.24 12.98 -16.60
CA ALA A 30 16.95 12.75 -17.24
C ALA A 30 16.21 11.71 -16.42
N ALA A 31 15.10 12.13 -15.79
CA ALA A 31 14.42 11.34 -14.78
C ALA A 31 14.07 9.99 -15.41
N ALA A 32 14.87 8.97 -15.12
CA ALA A 32 14.53 7.60 -15.41
C ALA A 32 13.17 7.42 -14.73
N ALA A 33 12.14 7.12 -15.52
CA ALA A 33 10.78 6.99 -15.03
C ALA A 33 10.82 6.11 -13.78
N ALA A 34 10.48 6.68 -12.63
CA ALA A 34 10.49 5.94 -11.38
C ALA A 34 9.62 4.70 -11.56
N PRO A 35 10.09 3.50 -11.15
CA PRO A 35 9.27 2.30 -11.26
C PRO A 35 7.92 2.54 -10.58
N LEU A 36 6.84 2.17 -11.26
CA LEU A 36 5.48 2.30 -10.73
C LEU A 36 5.42 1.64 -9.34
N PRO A 37 4.73 2.27 -8.36
CA PRO A 37 4.60 1.68 -7.04
C PRO A 37 3.85 0.35 -7.13
N PRO A 38 4.23 -0.67 -6.32
CA PRO A 38 3.58 -1.96 -6.35
C PRO A 38 2.12 -1.85 -5.89
N ARG A 39 1.23 -2.54 -6.60
CA ARG A 39 -0.22 -2.54 -6.31
C ARG A 39 -0.54 -3.58 -5.23
N PRO A 40 -1.21 -3.22 -4.13
CA PRO A 40 -1.48 -4.17 -3.06
C PRO A 40 -2.57 -5.16 -3.48
N LEU A 41 -2.30 -6.45 -3.28
CA LEU A 41 -3.17 -7.57 -3.64
C LEU A 41 -3.32 -8.49 -2.44
N VAL A 42 -4.53 -8.98 -2.18
CA VAL A 42 -4.79 -9.95 -1.12
C VAL A 42 -4.98 -11.34 -1.71
N LEU A 43 -4.12 -12.28 -1.36
CA LEU A 43 -4.24 -13.70 -1.68
C LEU A 43 -4.94 -14.42 -0.54
N LEU A 44 -6.17 -14.87 -0.79
CA LEU A 44 -7.00 -15.62 0.14
C LEU A 44 -6.81 -17.12 -0.09
N THR A 45 -6.02 -17.77 0.77
CA THR A 45 -5.75 -19.20 0.66
C THR A 45 -5.40 -19.83 2.00
N ASP A 46 -5.59 -21.14 2.12
CA ASP A 46 -5.10 -21.94 3.24
C ASP A 46 -3.67 -22.39 2.95
N SER A 47 -2.70 -21.77 3.65
CA SER A 47 -1.28 -22.05 3.46
C SER A 47 -0.87 -23.49 3.76
N THR A 48 -1.67 -24.22 4.53
CA THR A 48 -1.39 -25.63 4.88
C THR A 48 -1.69 -26.59 3.74
N GLN A 49 -2.47 -26.17 2.74
CA GLN A 49 -2.85 -26.99 1.59
C GLN A 49 -1.87 -26.87 0.41
N TRP A 50 -0.86 -26.01 0.50
CA TRP A 50 0.15 -25.85 -0.54
C TRP A 50 1.26 -26.88 -0.39
N ALA A 51 1.73 -27.41 -1.52
CA ALA A 51 2.98 -28.14 -1.56
C ALA A 51 4.14 -27.26 -1.08
N ALA A 52 5.18 -27.88 -0.50
CA ALA A 52 6.34 -27.18 0.00
C ALA A 52 6.93 -26.22 -1.05
N GLY A 53 7.05 -24.94 -0.70
CA GLY A 53 7.57 -23.89 -1.58
C GLY A 53 6.62 -23.38 -2.67
N ALA A 54 5.49 -24.05 -2.94
CA ALA A 54 4.58 -23.66 -4.02
C ALA A 54 3.91 -22.30 -3.75
N LEU A 55 3.48 -22.04 -2.51
CA LEU A 55 2.91 -20.74 -2.12
C LEU A 55 3.94 -19.60 -2.27
N GLY A 56 5.19 -19.87 -1.88
CA GLY A 56 6.29 -18.92 -2.04
C GLY A 56 6.57 -18.61 -3.50
N ASN A 57 6.59 -19.63 -4.36
CA ASN A 57 6.79 -19.46 -5.80
C ASN A 57 5.64 -18.67 -6.45
N TYR A 58 4.40 -18.95 -6.05
CA TYR A 58 3.23 -18.23 -6.55
C TYR A 58 3.24 -16.76 -6.12
N ARG A 59 3.55 -16.50 -4.85
CA ARG A 59 3.76 -15.13 -4.35
C ARG A 59 4.87 -14.41 -5.11
N ALA A 60 6.01 -15.05 -5.33
CA ALA A 60 7.12 -14.46 -6.08
C ALA A 60 6.75 -14.16 -7.54
N LYS A 61 5.87 -14.97 -8.15
CA LYS A 61 5.32 -14.68 -9.48
C LYS A 61 4.48 -13.40 -9.47
N LEU A 62 3.56 -13.26 -8.53
CA LEU A 62 2.74 -12.05 -8.38
C LEU A 62 3.59 -10.80 -8.08
N GLU A 63 4.62 -10.94 -7.25
CA GLU A 63 5.55 -9.84 -6.96
C GLU A 63 6.32 -9.40 -8.22
N LYS A 64 6.71 -10.34 -9.10
CA LYS A 64 7.31 -10.01 -10.41
C LYS A 64 6.34 -9.31 -11.37
N GLU A 65 5.03 -9.52 -11.21
CA GLU A 65 3.98 -8.81 -11.95
C GLU A 65 3.69 -7.41 -11.36
N GLY A 66 4.42 -7.00 -10.33
CA GLY A 66 4.33 -5.67 -9.73
C GLY A 66 3.30 -5.56 -8.60
N TYR A 67 2.92 -6.68 -7.98
CA TYR A 67 2.01 -6.68 -6.84
C TYR A 67 2.73 -6.74 -5.49
N ARG A 68 2.18 -6.06 -4.49
CA ARG A 68 2.51 -6.26 -3.08
C ARG A 68 1.51 -7.25 -2.48
N VAL A 69 1.91 -8.51 -2.31
CA VAL A 69 0.99 -9.59 -1.92
C VAL A 69 0.85 -9.70 -0.40
N LEU A 70 -0.40 -9.64 0.07
CA LEU A 70 -0.81 -9.98 1.42
C LEU A 70 -1.49 -11.35 1.40
N VAL A 71 -0.86 -12.36 2.00
CA VAL A 71 -1.45 -13.71 2.09
C VAL A 71 -2.30 -13.80 3.35
N SER A 72 -3.55 -14.24 3.23
CA SER A 72 -4.46 -14.34 4.38
C SER A 72 -5.48 -15.47 4.22
N GLY A 73 -5.45 -16.42 5.14
CA GLY A 73 -6.46 -17.46 5.26
C GLY A 73 -6.09 -18.37 6.42
N TYR A 74 -7.12 -19.02 6.97
CA TYR A 74 -6.97 -19.93 8.10
C TYR A 74 -7.43 -21.34 7.69
N PRO A 75 -6.81 -22.40 8.22
CA PRO A 75 -7.28 -23.75 7.98
C PRO A 75 -8.73 -23.93 8.43
N GLY A 76 -9.57 -24.49 7.55
CA GLY A 76 -10.99 -24.70 7.81
C GLY A 76 -11.82 -23.42 7.90
N GLU A 77 -11.35 -22.32 7.31
CA GLU A 77 -12.09 -21.06 7.30
C GLU A 77 -13.47 -21.21 6.67
N THR A 78 -14.48 -20.62 7.31
CA THR A 78 -15.86 -20.62 6.81
C THR A 78 -16.17 -19.34 6.03
N PRO A 79 -17.16 -19.34 5.12
CA PRO A 79 -17.58 -18.12 4.42
C PRO A 79 -17.96 -16.97 5.37
N ALA A 80 -18.61 -17.28 6.49
CA ALA A 80 -18.99 -16.28 7.49
C ALA A 80 -17.76 -15.66 8.17
N ALA A 81 -16.77 -16.48 8.53
CA ALA A 81 -15.52 -15.99 9.11
C ALA A 81 -14.73 -15.12 8.12
N LEU A 82 -14.68 -15.52 6.84
CA LEU A 82 -14.07 -14.74 5.76
C LEU A 82 -14.71 -13.36 5.61
N VAL A 83 -16.06 -13.29 5.57
CA VAL A 83 -16.77 -12.00 5.46
C VAL A 83 -16.56 -11.15 6.71
N ALA A 84 -16.53 -11.75 7.90
CA ALA A 84 -16.32 -11.02 9.15
C ALA A 84 -14.95 -10.30 9.21
N ARG A 85 -13.92 -10.88 8.59
CA ARG A 85 -12.59 -10.25 8.51
C ARG A 85 -12.41 -9.29 7.34
N LEU A 86 -13.36 -9.22 6.40
CA LEU A 86 -13.26 -8.38 5.21
C LEU A 86 -12.87 -6.92 5.49
N PRO A 87 -13.40 -6.23 6.54
CA PRO A 87 -12.99 -4.86 6.85
C PRO A 87 -11.48 -4.69 7.08
N TRP A 88 -10.81 -5.73 7.60
CA TRP A 88 -9.35 -5.71 7.83
C TRP A 88 -8.55 -6.03 6.57
N LEU A 89 -9.14 -6.75 5.62
CA LEU A 89 -8.53 -7.11 4.34
C LEU A 89 -8.60 -5.98 3.33
N LEU A 90 -9.64 -5.14 3.43
CA LEU A 90 -9.82 -3.93 2.64
C LEU A 90 -8.91 -2.80 3.15
N GLN A 91 -7.61 -3.07 3.20
CA GLN A 91 -6.62 -2.04 3.51
C GLN A 91 -6.62 -0.98 2.41
N PRO A 92 -6.24 0.27 2.74
CA PRO A 92 -6.14 1.34 1.74
C PRO A 92 -5.32 0.91 0.52
N GLY A 93 -5.94 1.02 -0.66
CA GLY A 93 -5.32 0.72 -1.95
C GLY A 93 -5.49 -0.71 -2.45
N VAL A 94 -6.02 -1.65 -1.65
CA VAL A 94 -6.31 -3.02 -2.11
C VAL A 94 -7.42 -3.00 -3.14
N ASP A 95 -7.07 -3.21 -4.40
CA ASP A 95 -7.98 -3.23 -5.54
C ASP A 95 -8.19 -4.64 -6.11
N ARG A 96 -7.49 -5.65 -5.60
CA ARG A 96 -7.58 -7.02 -6.08
C ARG A 96 -7.50 -8.08 -4.98
N PHE A 97 -8.40 -9.05 -5.07
CA PHE A 97 -8.41 -10.29 -4.31
C PHE A 97 -8.18 -11.47 -5.24
N VAL A 98 -7.25 -12.36 -4.87
CA VAL A 98 -7.10 -13.67 -5.49
C VAL A 98 -7.63 -14.70 -4.49
N TYR A 99 -8.65 -15.46 -4.85
CA TYR A 99 -9.33 -16.40 -3.97
C TYR A 99 -9.08 -17.85 -4.38
N ASP A 100 -8.53 -18.62 -3.45
CA ASP A 100 -8.38 -20.07 -3.56
C ASP A 100 -9.68 -20.75 -3.12
N VAL A 101 -10.31 -21.50 -4.04
CA VAL A 101 -11.56 -22.22 -3.79
C VAL A 101 -11.41 -23.23 -2.65
N ARG A 102 -10.20 -23.73 -2.39
CA ARG A 102 -9.95 -24.71 -1.33
C ARG A 102 -9.97 -24.12 0.08
N LEU A 103 -10.02 -22.78 0.22
CA LEU A 103 -10.08 -22.09 1.51
C LEU A 103 -11.46 -22.25 2.20
N SER A 104 -12.55 -21.92 1.50
CA SER A 104 -13.93 -22.00 2.04
C SER A 104 -14.96 -22.46 1.00
N GLY A 105 -14.51 -23.04 -0.12
CA GLY A 105 -15.37 -23.48 -1.22
C GLY A 105 -15.93 -22.33 -2.06
N ALA A 106 -16.73 -22.68 -3.07
CA ALA A 106 -17.41 -21.71 -3.93
C ALA A 106 -18.30 -20.73 -3.13
N ALA A 107 -18.94 -21.21 -2.07
CA ALA A 107 -19.75 -20.37 -1.19
C ALA A 107 -18.95 -19.24 -0.52
N GLY A 108 -17.65 -19.44 -0.26
CA GLY A 108 -16.76 -18.40 0.24
C GLY A 108 -16.51 -17.30 -0.80
N ALA A 109 -16.23 -17.68 -2.05
CA ALA A 109 -16.07 -16.74 -3.15
C ALA A 109 -17.35 -15.91 -3.38
N ASP A 110 -18.51 -16.56 -3.39
CA ASP A 110 -19.80 -15.88 -3.58
C ASP A 110 -20.10 -14.93 -2.43
N SER A 111 -19.83 -15.35 -1.18
CA SER A 111 -20.01 -14.51 0.01
C SER A 111 -19.11 -13.29 -0.02
N LEU A 112 -17.85 -13.45 -0.47
CA LEU A 112 -16.90 -12.36 -0.62
C LEU A 112 -17.35 -11.38 -1.72
N ARG A 113 -17.74 -11.89 -2.90
CA ARG A 113 -18.27 -11.07 -3.99
C ARG A 113 -19.46 -10.23 -3.53
N GLN A 114 -20.44 -10.88 -2.91
CA GLN A 114 -21.64 -10.20 -2.44
C GLN A 114 -21.32 -9.17 -1.33
N ALA A 115 -20.32 -9.44 -0.48
CA ALA A 115 -19.89 -8.49 0.54
C ALA A 115 -19.19 -7.27 -0.08
N LEU A 116 -18.33 -7.46 -1.09
CA LEU A 116 -17.69 -6.36 -1.83
C LEU A 116 -18.72 -5.49 -2.56
N GLU A 117 -19.70 -6.11 -3.20
CA GLU A 117 -20.82 -5.42 -3.86
C GLU A 117 -21.64 -4.60 -2.88
N ARG A 118 -21.99 -5.18 -1.72
CA ARG A 118 -22.73 -4.48 -0.65
C ARG A 118 -21.97 -3.26 -0.11
N LEU A 119 -20.65 -3.34 -0.07
CA LEU A 119 -19.78 -2.24 0.36
C LEU A 119 -19.53 -1.21 -0.75
N GLY A 120 -19.94 -1.50 -1.99
CA GLY A 120 -19.61 -0.66 -3.16
C GLY A 120 -18.10 -0.58 -3.42
N HIS A 121 -17.33 -1.59 -2.98
CA HIS A 121 -15.88 -1.58 -3.09
C HIS A 121 -15.46 -2.01 -4.50
N PRO A 122 -14.57 -1.26 -5.20
CA PRO A 122 -14.19 -1.54 -6.58
C PRO A 122 -13.20 -2.71 -6.74
N ALA A 123 -13.03 -3.54 -5.70
CA ALA A 123 -11.99 -4.57 -5.75
C ALA A 123 -12.40 -5.71 -6.68
N GLU A 124 -11.47 -6.11 -7.56
CA GLU A 124 -11.63 -7.25 -8.44
C GLU A 124 -11.42 -8.56 -7.67
N LEU A 125 -12.19 -9.59 -8.01
CA LEU A 125 -12.07 -10.92 -7.44
C LEU A 125 -11.69 -11.92 -8.52
N ASP A 126 -10.45 -12.39 -8.47
CA ASP A 126 -9.92 -13.45 -9.33
C ASP A 126 -9.98 -14.79 -8.58
N LEU A 127 -10.43 -15.85 -9.27
CA LEU A 127 -10.39 -17.21 -8.73
C LEU A 127 -9.06 -17.86 -9.10
N LEU A 128 -8.40 -18.49 -8.12
CA LEU A 128 -7.23 -19.31 -8.37
C LEU A 128 -7.70 -20.59 -9.09
N ALA A 129 -7.23 -20.79 -10.32
CA ALA A 129 -7.46 -22.03 -11.05
C ALA A 129 -6.65 -23.17 -10.40
N ASP A 130 -7.30 -24.31 -10.17
CA ASP A 130 -6.67 -25.56 -9.70
C ASP A 130 -5.64 -26.10 -10.69
#